data_AF-A0A2C6CPV4-F1
#
_entry.id   AF-A0A2C6CPV4-F1
#
_cell.length_a   1.000
_cell.length_b   1.000
_cell.length_c   1.000
_cell.angle_alpha   90.00
_cell.angle_beta   90.00
_cell.angle_gamma   90.00
#
_symmetry.space_group_name_H-M   'P 1'
#
loop_
_entity.id
_entity.type
_entity.pdbx_description
1 polymer ?
#
loop_
_entity_poly.entity_id
_entity_poly.type
_entity_poly.pdbx_seq_one_letter_code
_entity_poly.pdbx_strand_id
1 'polypeptide(L)'
;MRIIIGFLSLFIFCFACQGDQTGANGPVTGTVNMNGRLQEDTKASTRATADQALILRMGEATIDKGEIACLPVVSQDFRNLIGFQFTMRWDSTQLEFQNVRNFGLPGYGPANFGDRFASSGYLSTLWTEATLEGKNIPDGTTLFEVCLKNKAGSGAEVPVRFTDGPTTFEIIAADMGQWKLRFSNGLIRGN
;
A
#
# COMPACT_ATOMS: atom_id res chain seq x y z
N MET A 1 -18.12 33.84 67.95
CA MET A 1 -16.88 33.11 67.62
C MET A 1 -17.28 31.82 66.91
N ARG A 2 -16.84 31.64 65.65
CA ARG A 2 -16.99 30.45 64.76
C ARG A 2 -18.40 30.16 64.20
N ILE A 3 -18.64 29.65 62.98
CA ILE A 3 -17.88 29.38 61.74
C ILE A 3 -18.94 29.15 60.61
N ILE A 4 -18.72 29.78 59.44
CA ILE A 4 -18.92 29.38 58.01
C ILE A 4 -19.72 28.06 57.75
N ILE A 5 -20.65 27.97 56.77
CA ILE A 5 -20.37 27.47 55.40
C ILE A 5 -21.48 27.93 54.42
N GLY A 6 -21.06 28.66 53.39
CA GLY A 6 -21.87 29.02 52.22
C GLY A 6 -21.94 27.88 51.21
N PHE A 7 -23.10 27.72 50.60
CA PHE A 7 -23.32 26.83 49.46
C PHE A 7 -22.70 27.44 48.20
N LEU A 8 -21.53 26.94 47.81
CA LEU A 8 -20.90 27.24 46.53
C LEU A 8 -21.55 26.35 45.46
N SER A 9 -22.48 26.92 44.69
CA SER A 9 -23.07 26.25 43.53
C SER A 9 -22.02 26.11 42.42
N LEU A 10 -21.50 24.90 42.26
CA LEU A 10 -20.57 24.53 41.20
C LEU A 10 -21.34 24.45 39.86
N PHE A 11 -21.36 25.55 39.09
CA PHE A 11 -21.76 25.53 37.69
C PHE A 11 -20.67 24.85 36.87
N ILE A 12 -20.86 23.56 36.60
CA ILE A 12 -20.05 22.79 35.65
C ILE A 12 -20.43 23.29 34.25
N PHE A 13 -19.64 24.21 33.69
CA PHE A 13 -19.69 24.51 32.27
C PHE A 13 -19.11 23.31 31.52
N CYS A 14 -20.00 22.51 30.94
CA CYS A 14 -19.63 21.46 30.01
C CYS A 14 -18.96 22.13 28.80
N PHE A 15 -17.65 21.95 28.67
CA PHE A 15 -16.92 22.29 27.45
C PHE A 15 -17.41 21.34 26.36
N ALA A 16 -18.35 21.80 25.53
CA ALA A 16 -18.61 21.14 24.27
C ALA A 16 -17.38 21.36 23.39
N CYS A 17 -16.62 20.30 23.11
CA CYS A 17 -15.65 20.31 22.02
C CYS A 17 -16.43 20.60 20.73
N GLN A 18 -16.32 21.83 20.22
CA GLN A 18 -16.68 22.12 18.85
C GLN A 18 -15.66 21.38 17.98
N GLY A 19 -16.11 20.27 17.39
CA GLY A 19 -15.38 19.57 16.34
C GLY A 19 -15.22 20.49 15.16
N ASP A 20 -13.98 20.92 14.93
CA ASP A 20 -13.55 21.58 13.72
C ASP A 20 -13.81 20.60 12.55
N GLN A 21 -14.68 20.98 11.63
CA GLN A 21 -15.05 20.17 10.46
C GLN A 21 -13.88 20.18 9.46
N THR A 22 -12.88 19.38 9.76
CA THR A 22 -11.88 18.90 8.80
C THR A 22 -12.21 17.44 8.49
N GLY A 23 -12.13 17.04 7.22
CA GLY A 23 -12.68 15.79 6.65
C GLY A 23 -12.68 14.57 7.59
N ALA A 24 -13.86 14.05 7.86
CA ALA A 24 -14.20 13.31 9.08
C ALA A 24 -13.78 11.83 9.15
N ASN A 25 -12.93 11.31 8.25
CA ASN A 25 -12.38 9.96 8.40
C ASN A 25 -10.92 9.97 7.94
N GLY A 26 -10.02 9.37 8.73
CA GLY A 26 -8.63 9.16 8.34
C GLY A 26 -8.52 8.28 7.07
N PRO A 27 -7.30 8.03 6.57
CA PRO A 27 -7.11 7.24 5.35
C PRO A 27 -7.81 5.88 5.42
N VAL A 28 -8.62 5.56 4.42
CA VAL A 28 -9.34 4.29 4.31
C VAL A 28 -8.36 3.21 3.87
N THR A 29 -8.19 2.15 4.66
CA THR A 29 -7.40 0.99 4.23
C THR A 29 -8.24 0.13 3.29
N GLY A 30 -7.71 -0.14 2.09
CA GLY A 30 -8.35 -0.97 1.10
C GLY A 30 -8.43 -2.44 1.50
N THR A 31 -9.27 -3.20 0.80
CA THR A 31 -9.46 -4.65 1.02
C THR A 31 -8.82 -5.44 -0.12
N VAL A 32 -8.25 -6.61 0.19
CA VAL A 32 -7.56 -7.45 -0.83
C VAL A 32 -8.48 -8.58 -1.27
N ASN A 33 -8.70 -8.70 -2.58
CA ASN A 33 -9.34 -9.89 -3.15
C ASN A 33 -8.30 -11.00 -3.36
N MET A 34 -8.20 -11.91 -2.38
CA MET A 34 -7.27 -13.05 -2.41
C MET A 34 -7.56 -14.08 -3.51
N ASN A 35 -8.74 -14.01 -4.13
CA ASN A 35 -9.16 -14.91 -5.20
C ASN A 35 -9.24 -14.20 -6.57
N GLY A 36 -8.77 -12.95 -6.66
CA GLY A 36 -8.78 -12.17 -7.90
C GLY A 36 -7.92 -12.83 -8.98
N ARG A 37 -8.31 -12.63 -10.25
CA ARG A 37 -7.53 -13.11 -11.40
C ARG A 37 -6.12 -12.53 -11.39
N LEU A 38 -5.13 -13.40 -11.53
CA LEU A 38 -3.73 -13.03 -11.64
C LEU A 38 -3.36 -12.72 -13.09
N GLN A 39 -2.51 -11.71 -13.24
CA GLN A 39 -1.66 -11.45 -14.40
C GLN A 39 -0.27 -12.00 -14.12
N GLU A 40 0.53 -12.26 -15.15
CA GLU A 40 1.91 -12.74 -15.02
C GLU A 40 2.84 -11.80 -15.77
N ASP A 41 4.03 -11.58 -15.22
CA ASP A 41 5.15 -10.97 -15.95
C ASP A 41 5.56 -11.87 -17.12
N THR A 42 5.29 -11.41 -18.34
CA THR A 42 5.61 -12.13 -19.57
C THR A 42 7.08 -12.01 -20.00
N LYS A 43 7.88 -11.18 -19.33
CA LYS A 43 9.30 -10.98 -19.61
C LYS A 43 10.23 -11.63 -18.59
N ALA A 44 9.69 -12.22 -17.52
CA ALA A 44 10.46 -13.01 -16.58
C ALA A 44 11.27 -14.10 -17.31
N SER A 45 12.52 -14.31 -16.86
CA SER A 45 13.49 -15.24 -17.43
C SER A 45 12.88 -16.57 -17.88
N THR A 46 13.24 -17.04 -19.09
CA THR A 46 12.85 -18.35 -19.64
C THR A 46 13.34 -19.55 -18.82
N ARG A 47 14.14 -19.31 -17.77
CA ARG A 47 14.61 -20.31 -16.81
C ARG A 47 13.68 -20.47 -15.60
N ALA A 48 12.78 -19.54 -15.33
CA ALA A 48 11.83 -19.64 -14.22
C ALA A 48 10.72 -20.65 -14.59
N THR A 49 10.59 -21.72 -13.82
CA THR A 49 9.50 -22.69 -13.98
C THR A 49 8.16 -22.08 -13.53
N ALA A 50 7.03 -22.68 -13.92
CA ALA A 50 5.70 -22.17 -13.58
C ALA A 50 5.41 -22.12 -12.06
N ASP A 51 6.22 -22.85 -11.27
CA ASP A 51 6.10 -23.00 -9.82
C ASP A 51 7.01 -22.03 -9.04
N GLN A 52 7.87 -21.26 -9.72
CA GLN A 52 8.76 -20.27 -9.12
C GLN A 52 8.21 -18.86 -9.34
N ALA A 53 7.21 -18.48 -8.54
CA ALA A 53 6.57 -17.18 -8.63
C ALA A 53 6.35 -16.55 -7.26
N LEU A 54 6.60 -15.24 -7.14
CA LEU A 54 6.01 -14.43 -6.09
C LEU A 54 4.63 -13.96 -6.57
N ILE A 55 3.61 -14.08 -5.72
CA ILE A 55 2.28 -13.53 -5.99
C ILE A 55 2.09 -12.25 -5.18
N LEU A 56 1.75 -11.14 -5.85
CA LEU A 56 1.39 -9.88 -5.20
C LEU A 56 -0.05 -9.48 -5.50
N ARG A 57 -0.80 -9.10 -4.45
CA ARG A 57 -2.16 -8.61 -4.58
C ARG A 57 -2.28 -7.25 -3.96
N MET A 58 -2.62 -6.25 -4.78
CA MET A 58 -2.90 -4.92 -4.30
C MET A 58 -4.41 -4.79 -3.98
N GLY A 59 -4.72 -4.12 -2.87
CA GLY A 59 -6.08 -3.93 -2.43
C GLY A 59 -6.89 -2.96 -3.29
N GLU A 60 -8.18 -2.92 -3.02
CA GLU A 60 -9.15 -2.00 -3.61
C GLU A 60 -9.91 -1.21 -2.54
N ALA A 61 -10.33 0.00 -2.88
CA ALA A 61 -11.10 0.88 -1.99
C ALA A 61 -12.16 1.66 -2.78
N THR A 62 -13.24 2.02 -2.10
CA THR A 62 -14.26 2.95 -2.58
C THR A 62 -14.25 4.15 -1.66
N ILE A 63 -13.93 5.34 -2.18
CA ILE A 63 -13.73 6.56 -1.40
C ILE A 63 -14.24 7.79 -2.15
N ASP A 64 -14.63 8.83 -1.42
CA ASP A 64 -15.07 10.09 -2.01
C ASP A 64 -13.88 10.86 -2.65
N LYS A 65 -14.19 11.81 -3.54
CA LYS A 65 -13.19 12.72 -4.08
C LYS A 65 -12.56 13.54 -2.94
N GLY A 66 -11.23 13.55 -2.89
CA GLY A 66 -10.45 14.27 -1.89
C GLY A 66 -10.00 13.41 -0.71
N GLU A 67 -10.59 12.23 -0.52
CA GLU A 67 -10.17 11.27 0.50
C GLU A 67 -8.92 10.49 0.08
N ILE A 68 -8.30 9.81 1.05
CA ILE A 68 -7.10 9.00 0.85
C ILE A 68 -7.44 7.54 1.06
N ALA A 69 -7.10 6.70 0.09
CA ALA A 69 -7.12 5.25 0.20
C ALA A 69 -5.69 4.72 0.32
N CYS A 70 -5.44 3.85 1.29
CA CYS A 70 -4.19 3.13 1.45
C CYS A 70 -4.39 1.68 1.02
N LEU A 71 -3.87 1.33 -0.15
CA LEU A 71 -4.03 0.02 -0.75
C LEU A 71 -2.93 -0.92 -0.24
N PRO A 72 -3.27 -1.97 0.54
CA PRO A 72 -2.28 -2.95 0.97
C PRO A 72 -1.77 -3.75 -0.23
N VAL A 73 -0.47 -4.01 -0.26
CA VAL A 73 0.18 -4.97 -1.17
C VAL A 73 0.54 -6.21 -0.37
N VAL A 74 -0.19 -7.29 -0.63
CA VAL A 74 -0.08 -8.56 0.11
C VAL A 74 0.64 -9.60 -0.73
N SER A 75 1.52 -10.37 -0.09
CA SER A 75 2.27 -11.46 -0.74
C SER A 75 1.66 -12.83 -0.50
N GLN A 76 1.83 -13.72 -1.49
CA GLN A 76 1.71 -15.17 -1.34
C GLN A 76 2.91 -15.82 -2.05
N ASP A 77 3.29 -17.02 -1.61
CA ASP A 77 4.45 -17.77 -2.14
C ASP A 77 5.78 -17.00 -1.99
N PHE A 78 5.86 -16.13 -0.98
CA PHE A 78 7.11 -15.48 -0.61
C PHE A 78 7.98 -16.50 0.14
N ARG A 79 8.80 -17.23 -0.62
CA ARG A 79 9.64 -18.31 -0.13
C ARG A 79 11.08 -18.15 -0.61
N ASN A 80 12.02 -18.22 0.31
CA ASN A 80 13.46 -18.18 0.03
C ASN A 80 13.89 -16.96 -0.82
N LEU A 81 13.21 -15.81 -0.70
CA LEU A 81 13.50 -14.61 -1.50
C LEU A 81 14.53 -13.72 -0.81
N ILE A 82 15.41 -13.10 -1.59
CA ILE A 82 16.42 -12.15 -1.13
C ILE A 82 16.23 -10.76 -1.73
N GLY A 83 15.35 -10.59 -2.70
CA GLY A 83 15.03 -9.27 -3.22
C GLY A 83 13.89 -9.26 -4.21
N PHE A 84 13.27 -8.09 -4.32
CA PHE A 84 12.35 -7.79 -5.42
C PHE A 84 12.43 -6.31 -5.79
N GLN A 85 12.13 -6.03 -7.06
CA GLN A 85 11.86 -4.69 -7.54
C GLN A 85 10.77 -4.69 -8.59
N PHE A 86 10.04 -3.57 -8.64
CA PHE A 86 9.00 -3.32 -9.63
C PHE A 86 8.58 -1.86 -9.64
N THR A 87 7.74 -1.50 -10.61
CA THR A 87 7.06 -0.20 -10.66
C THR A 87 5.56 -0.36 -10.46
N MET A 88 4.96 0.54 -9.70
CA MET A 88 3.52 0.78 -9.67
C MET A 88 3.16 2.02 -10.48
N ARG A 89 2.01 2.00 -11.16
CA ARG A 89 1.54 3.09 -12.00
C ARG A 89 0.05 3.37 -11.84
N TRP A 90 -0.30 4.64 -11.87
CA TRP A 90 -1.68 5.12 -11.93
C TRP A 90 -1.81 6.32 -12.89
N ASP A 91 -3.04 6.74 -13.17
CA ASP A 91 -3.31 8.00 -13.86
C ASP A 91 -3.17 9.16 -12.86
N SER A 92 -2.10 9.96 -13.01
CA SER A 92 -1.82 11.07 -12.08
C SER A 92 -2.79 12.23 -12.21
N THR A 93 -3.67 12.27 -13.20
CA THR A 93 -4.77 13.25 -13.24
C THR A 93 -5.92 12.84 -12.30
N GLN A 94 -6.02 11.55 -11.98
CA GLN A 94 -7.12 10.96 -11.21
C GLN A 94 -6.71 10.54 -9.79
N LEU A 95 -5.44 10.20 -9.56
CA LEU A 95 -4.91 9.86 -8.23
C LEU A 95 -3.62 10.64 -7.93
N GLU A 96 -3.38 10.91 -6.65
CA GLU A 96 -2.20 11.63 -6.18
C GLU A 96 -1.51 10.85 -5.05
N PHE A 97 -0.23 10.51 -5.23
CA PHE A 97 0.55 9.84 -4.20
C PHE A 97 0.67 10.70 -2.95
N GLN A 98 0.47 10.06 -1.78
CA GLN A 98 0.62 10.70 -0.49
C GLN A 98 1.86 10.16 0.23
N ASN A 99 1.91 8.85 0.44
CA ASN A 99 3.04 8.17 1.06
C ASN A 99 2.92 6.64 0.90
N VAL A 100 3.93 5.94 1.42
CA VAL A 100 3.89 4.51 1.72
C VAL A 100 3.94 4.29 3.22
N ARG A 101 3.29 3.24 3.74
CA ARG A 101 3.25 2.92 5.18
C ARG A 101 3.08 1.42 5.42
N ASN A 102 2.97 1.02 6.69
CA ASN A 102 2.63 -0.33 7.14
C ASN A 102 3.54 -1.43 6.54
N PHE A 103 4.86 -1.29 6.73
CA PHE A 103 5.86 -2.18 6.16
C PHE A 103 5.94 -3.50 6.93
N GLY A 104 5.90 -4.63 6.21
CA GLY A 104 5.93 -5.98 6.79
C GLY A 104 7.27 -6.70 6.69
N LEU A 105 8.29 -6.08 6.10
CA LEU A 105 9.61 -6.68 5.90
C LEU A 105 10.71 -5.95 6.69
N PRO A 106 11.70 -6.68 7.24
CA PRO A 106 12.87 -6.06 7.86
C PRO A 106 13.59 -5.13 6.89
N GLY A 107 13.99 -3.96 7.39
CA GLY A 107 14.71 -2.96 6.61
C GLY A 107 13.90 -2.32 5.47
N TYR A 108 12.62 -2.68 5.29
CA TYR A 108 11.77 -2.10 4.28
C TYR A 108 11.05 -0.86 4.82
N GLY A 109 11.16 0.26 4.12
CA GLY A 109 10.57 1.52 4.54
C GLY A 109 10.51 2.53 3.39
N PRO A 110 10.17 3.81 3.67
CA PRO A 110 10.01 4.82 2.63
C PRO A 110 11.25 5.03 1.76
N ALA A 111 12.46 4.84 2.31
CA ALA A 111 13.72 4.97 1.58
C ALA A 111 13.90 3.91 0.46
N ASN A 112 13.11 2.85 0.47
CA ASN A 112 13.10 1.80 -0.56
C ASN A 112 12.18 2.10 -1.74
N PHE A 113 11.62 3.32 -1.80
CA PHE A 113 10.70 3.74 -2.84
C PHE A 113 11.26 4.93 -3.61
N GLY A 114 11.25 4.83 -4.94
CA GLY A 114 11.59 5.93 -5.84
C GLY A 114 10.35 6.75 -6.16
N ASP A 115 10.13 7.83 -5.42
CA ASP A 115 8.95 8.71 -5.54
C ASP A 115 9.16 9.93 -6.46
N ARG A 116 10.36 10.09 -7.03
CA ARG A 116 10.72 11.20 -7.94
C ARG A 116 9.71 11.41 -9.07
N PHE A 117 9.05 10.34 -9.54
CA PHE A 117 8.08 10.38 -10.63
C PHE A 117 6.63 10.13 -10.16
N ALA A 118 6.37 10.19 -8.85
CA ALA A 118 5.04 9.93 -8.29
C ALA A 118 4.01 10.97 -8.73
N SER A 119 4.40 12.24 -8.89
CA SER A 119 3.54 13.28 -9.48
C SER A 119 3.16 12.99 -10.94
N SER A 120 3.97 12.20 -11.65
CA SER A 120 3.70 11.70 -13.00
C SER A 120 3.04 10.31 -13.01
N GLY A 121 2.69 9.77 -11.84
CA GLY A 121 1.96 8.50 -11.70
C GLY A 121 2.84 7.26 -11.66
N TYR A 122 4.12 7.37 -11.30
CA TYR A 122 5.04 6.24 -11.18
C TYR A 122 5.68 6.17 -9.80
N LEU A 123 5.69 4.97 -9.21
CA LEU A 123 6.39 4.69 -7.96
C LEU A 123 7.19 3.39 -8.12
N SER A 124 8.51 3.48 -8.13
CA SER A 124 9.36 2.30 -8.12
C SER A 124 9.65 1.84 -6.70
N THR A 125 9.97 0.57 -6.52
CA THR A 125 10.45 0.04 -5.24
C THR A 125 11.53 -1.02 -5.44
N LEU A 126 12.43 -1.11 -4.47
CA LEU A 126 13.46 -2.13 -4.35
C LEU A 126 13.60 -2.54 -2.89
N TRP A 127 13.41 -3.82 -2.62
CA TRP A 127 13.75 -4.43 -1.34
C TRP A 127 14.82 -5.50 -1.56
N THR A 128 15.76 -5.58 -0.62
CA THR A 128 16.81 -6.61 -0.57
C THR A 128 16.99 -7.06 0.87
N GLU A 129 17.16 -8.36 1.09
CA GLU A 129 17.53 -8.90 2.39
C GLU A 129 19.02 -8.66 2.67
N ALA A 130 19.32 -8.03 3.80
CA ALA A 130 20.65 -7.50 4.10
C ALA A 130 21.71 -8.61 4.25
N THR A 131 21.31 -9.78 4.74
CA THR A 131 22.22 -10.94 4.91
C THR A 131 22.32 -11.79 3.65
N LEU A 132 21.47 -11.54 2.64
CA LEU A 132 21.27 -12.40 1.47
C LEU A 132 20.86 -13.85 1.83
N GLU A 133 20.39 -14.07 3.06
CA GLU A 133 19.76 -15.33 3.43
C GLU A 133 18.30 -15.31 2.97
N GLY A 134 17.84 -16.42 2.37
CA GLY A 134 16.50 -16.50 1.82
C GLY A 134 15.42 -16.31 2.88
N LYS A 135 14.55 -15.33 2.67
CA LYS A 135 13.46 -15.00 3.58
C LYS A 135 12.17 -15.73 3.19
N ASN A 136 11.51 -16.29 4.20
CA ASN A 136 10.14 -16.80 4.11
C ASN A 136 9.23 -15.93 4.98
N ILE A 137 8.04 -15.60 4.49
CA ILE A 137 6.98 -14.96 5.27
C ILE A 137 5.65 -15.69 5.01
N PRO A 138 4.71 -15.70 5.98
CA PRO A 138 3.41 -16.31 5.79
C PRO A 138 2.65 -15.72 4.60
N ASP A 139 1.80 -16.54 3.96
CA ASP A 139 0.90 -16.03 2.92
C ASP A 139 -0.13 -15.09 3.56
N GLY A 140 -0.48 -14.02 2.85
CA GLY A 140 -1.37 -12.99 3.38
C GLY A 140 -0.65 -11.89 4.15
N THR A 141 0.68 -11.94 4.29
CA THR A 141 1.44 -10.82 4.86
C THR A 141 1.38 -9.58 3.96
N THR A 142 0.98 -8.45 4.54
CA THR A 142 1.11 -7.13 3.90
C THR A 142 2.58 -6.71 3.87
N LEU A 143 3.12 -6.48 2.67
CA LEU A 143 4.49 -5.98 2.51
C LEU A 143 4.58 -4.48 2.79
N PHE A 144 3.59 -3.72 2.32
CA PHE A 144 3.42 -2.29 2.53
C PHE A 144 2.01 -1.86 2.10
N GLU A 145 1.63 -0.63 2.42
CA GLU A 145 0.48 0.07 1.87
C GLU A 145 0.93 1.27 1.03
N VAL A 146 0.34 1.44 -0.15
CA VAL A 146 0.49 2.66 -0.97
C VAL A 146 -0.74 3.55 -0.79
N CYS A 147 -0.52 4.78 -0.32
CA CYS A 147 -1.59 5.73 -0.03
C CYS A 147 -1.75 6.75 -1.16
N LEU A 148 -2.95 6.83 -1.70
CA LEU A 148 -3.31 7.63 -2.86
C LEU A 148 -4.56 8.45 -2.53
N LYS A 149 -4.50 9.76 -2.80
CA LYS A 149 -5.64 10.65 -2.71
C LYS A 149 -6.47 10.56 -3.99
N ASN A 150 -7.78 10.38 -3.85
CA ASN A 150 -8.71 10.34 -4.98
C ASN A 150 -8.99 11.75 -5.51
N LYS A 151 -8.79 11.97 -6.81
CA LYS A 151 -9.16 13.21 -7.53
C LYS A 151 -10.27 12.99 -8.54
N ALA A 152 -10.61 11.73 -8.84
CA ALA A 152 -11.69 11.37 -9.73
C ALA A 152 -13.06 11.61 -9.08
N GLY A 153 -14.10 11.73 -9.91
CA GLY A 153 -15.49 11.89 -9.46
C GLY A 153 -16.14 10.55 -9.08
N SER A 154 -17.37 10.65 -8.56
CA SER A 154 -18.22 9.49 -8.25
C SER A 154 -18.36 8.54 -9.46
N GLY A 155 -18.34 7.24 -9.20
CA GLY A 155 -18.46 6.19 -10.21
C GLY A 155 -17.22 5.95 -11.07
N ALA A 156 -16.15 6.75 -10.92
CA ALA A 156 -14.89 6.51 -11.62
C ALA A 156 -14.20 5.25 -11.08
N GLU A 157 -13.65 4.42 -11.97
CA GLU A 157 -12.81 3.28 -11.62
C GLU A 157 -11.37 3.57 -12.03
N VAL A 158 -10.49 3.81 -11.05
CA VAL A 158 -9.10 4.20 -11.29
C VAL A 158 -8.15 3.08 -10.85
N PRO A 159 -7.67 2.24 -11.79
CA PRO A 159 -6.77 1.14 -11.48
C PRO A 159 -5.36 1.63 -11.11
N VAL A 160 -4.78 0.96 -10.12
CA VAL A 160 -3.37 1.10 -9.72
C VAL A 160 -2.65 -0.18 -10.11
N ARG A 161 -1.73 -0.08 -11.06
CA ARG A 161 -1.17 -1.24 -11.76
C ARG A 161 0.26 -1.53 -11.35
N PHE A 162 0.61 -2.80 -11.21
CA PHE A 162 2.00 -3.21 -11.36
C PHE A 162 2.38 -3.09 -12.84
N THR A 163 3.56 -2.56 -13.14
CA THR A 163 4.05 -2.39 -14.51
C THR A 163 5.55 -2.66 -14.60
N ASP A 164 5.95 -3.19 -15.75
CA ASP A 164 7.34 -3.45 -16.11
C ASP A 164 7.99 -2.19 -16.70
N GLY A 165 8.32 -1.23 -15.84
CA GLY A 165 9.01 0.00 -16.23
C GLY A 165 8.45 1.26 -15.56
N PRO A 166 9.30 2.24 -15.17
CA PRO A 166 10.73 2.33 -15.48
C PRO A 166 11.65 1.29 -14.82
N THR A 167 11.32 0.85 -13.60
CA THR A 167 11.98 -0.30 -12.97
C THR A 167 11.27 -1.57 -13.40
N THR A 168 12.02 -2.49 -14.01
CA THR A 168 11.48 -3.77 -14.50
C THR A 168 11.12 -4.69 -13.35
N PHE A 169 10.26 -5.67 -13.62
CA PHE A 169 10.01 -6.74 -12.66
C PHE A 169 11.25 -7.61 -12.49
N GLU A 170 11.66 -7.79 -11.23
CA GLU A 170 12.74 -8.72 -10.89
C GLU A 170 12.51 -9.24 -9.47
N ILE A 171 12.46 -10.57 -9.35
CA ILE A 171 12.31 -11.29 -8.09
C ILE A 171 13.49 -12.25 -7.99
N ILE A 172 14.27 -12.17 -6.92
CA ILE A 172 15.49 -12.97 -6.77
C ILE A 172 15.38 -13.85 -5.52
N ALA A 173 15.62 -15.15 -5.70
CA ALA A 173 15.73 -16.14 -4.63
C ALA A 173 17.19 -16.30 -4.15
N ALA A 174 17.37 -16.91 -2.98
CA ALA A 174 18.69 -17.05 -2.35
C ALA A 174 19.69 -17.91 -3.14
N ASP A 175 19.20 -18.76 -4.05
CA ASP A 175 20.02 -19.50 -5.02
C ASP A 175 20.44 -18.66 -6.23
N MET A 176 20.21 -17.34 -6.18
CA MET A 176 20.38 -16.38 -7.27
C MET A 176 19.49 -16.67 -8.49
N GLY A 177 18.47 -17.53 -8.33
CA GLY A 177 17.45 -17.78 -9.32
C GLY A 177 16.47 -16.62 -9.42
N GLN A 178 16.17 -16.20 -10.66
CA GLN A 178 15.11 -15.24 -10.91
C GLN A 178 13.75 -15.94 -10.96
N TRP A 179 12.79 -15.44 -10.20
CA TRP A 179 11.41 -15.93 -10.17
C TRP A 179 10.48 -15.02 -10.97
N LYS A 180 9.32 -15.54 -11.34
CA LYS A 180 8.25 -14.75 -11.97
C LYS A 180 7.54 -13.87 -10.95
N LEU A 181 6.97 -12.77 -11.40
CA LEU A 181 5.95 -12.04 -10.66
C LEU A 181 4.56 -12.37 -11.23
N ARG A 182 3.67 -12.86 -10.37
CA ARG A 182 2.23 -12.92 -10.64
C ARG A 182 1.52 -11.88 -9.80
N PHE A 183 0.53 -11.19 -10.35
CA PHE A 183 -0.07 -10.09 -9.62
C PHE A 183 -1.54 -9.83 -9.94
N SER A 184 -2.26 -9.25 -8.97
CA SER A 184 -3.54 -8.57 -9.20
C SER A 184 -3.40 -7.09 -8.86
N ASN A 185 -3.76 -6.24 -9.83
CA ASN A 185 -3.74 -4.78 -9.69
C ASN A 185 -4.73 -4.31 -8.62
N GLY A 186 -4.47 -3.12 -8.07
CA GLY A 186 -5.37 -2.44 -7.16
C GLY A 186 -6.38 -1.57 -7.90
N LEU A 187 -7.35 -1.05 -7.17
CA LEU A 187 -8.43 -0.24 -7.72
C LEU A 187 -8.96 0.76 -6.69
N ILE A 188 -9.10 2.03 -7.09
CA ILE A 188 -9.86 3.02 -6.32
C ILE A 188 -11.11 3.36 -7.11
N ARG A 189 -12.27 3.23 -6.45
CA ARG A 189 -13.57 3.67 -6.97
C ARG A 189 -14.00 4.97 -6.32
N GLY A 190 -14.54 5.89 -7.11
CA GLY A 190 -15.26 7.05 -6.59
C GLY A 190 -16.62 6.61 -6.04
N ASN A 191 -16.88 6.91 -4.76
CA ASN A 191 -18.19 6.69 -4.13
C ASN A 191 -19.25 7.65 -4.68
#